data_AF-A0A353RQP8-F1
#
_entry.id   AF-A0A353RQP8-F1
#
_cell.length_a   1.000
_cell.length_b   1.000
_cell.length_c   1.000
_cell.angle_alpha   90.00
_cell.angle_beta   90.00
_cell.angle_gamma   90.00
#
_symmetry.space_group_name_H-M   'P 1'
#
loop_
_entity.id
_entity.type
_entity.pdbx_description
1 polymer ?
#
loop_
_entity_poly.entity_id
_entity_poly.type
_entity_poly.pdbx_seq_one_letter_code
_entity_poly.pdbx_strand_id
1 'polypeptide(L)'
;MEMPFERKKHRLGLLYGLVAGVAFSFFAWGLDAIRLANAHVAYPFAKFVPALILCGLVGAAIGWLTIRLNRWYMTVILWLVFAVLGVWLMLWLPIEFSAEFLSRQSPIFAQRIAYPMINGVDQFRIIGMLVVGVLMLICGSIESTVVEHALSTANGGVITIVLICVLLMGIAGLGVDDMINKPFREPVQVLDDLFDFAIANHGKEVDITLARKKHLSAVEDITDLLLVDGRRITLIGFDPMLGQLDFLVDFHGTWVRCTTIYSQPTDCVLVEELSHKYYSSPVEKAEYLFWGIVNRRQSDLVSCGI
;
A
#
# COMPACT_ATOMS: atom_id res chain seq x y z
N MET A 1 -17.63 27.18 30.36
CA MET A 1 -16.78 28.12 29.62
C MET A 1 -15.34 27.63 29.80
N GLU A 2 -14.77 26.96 28.80
CA GLU A 2 -13.36 26.50 28.90
C GLU A 2 -12.44 27.72 28.88
N MET A 3 -11.50 27.79 29.82
CA MET A 3 -10.46 28.81 29.79
C MET A 3 -9.61 28.65 28.53
N PRO A 4 -9.09 29.74 27.93
CA PRO A 4 -8.32 29.69 26.68
C PRO A 4 -7.11 28.74 26.75
N PHE A 5 -6.57 28.54 27.95
CA PHE A 5 -5.51 27.60 28.26
C PHE A 5 -5.89 26.12 28.01
N GLU A 6 -7.04 25.69 28.53
CA GLU A 6 -7.54 24.31 28.39
C GLU A 6 -7.83 23.97 26.92
N ARG A 7 -8.43 24.91 26.19
CA ARG A 7 -8.68 24.74 24.75
C ARG A 7 -7.37 24.57 23.97
N LYS A 8 -6.30 25.28 24.34
CA LYS A 8 -4.98 25.14 23.71
C LYS A 8 -4.36 23.78 24.06
N LYS A 9 -4.46 23.33 25.30
CA LYS A 9 -3.99 22.00 25.76
C LYS A 9 -4.69 20.87 24.98
N HIS A 10 -6.01 20.91 24.83
CA HIS A 10 -6.78 19.95 24.03
C HIS A 10 -6.37 19.92 22.55
N ARG A 11 -6.09 21.08 21.94
CA ARG A 11 -5.61 21.17 20.55
C ARG A 11 -4.22 20.55 20.38
N LEU A 12 -3.34 20.71 21.37
CA LEU A 12 -2.01 20.10 21.35
C LEU A 12 -2.08 18.57 21.51
N GLY A 13 -2.97 18.05 22.35
CA GLY A 13 -3.24 16.59 22.42
C GLY A 13 -3.77 16.03 21.10
N LEU A 14 -4.71 16.72 20.47
CA LEU A 14 -5.20 16.35 19.13
C LEU A 14 -4.06 16.31 18.11
N LEU A 15 -3.22 17.34 18.09
CA LEU A 15 -2.06 17.43 17.19
C LEU A 15 -1.06 16.31 17.47
N TYR A 16 -0.76 16.02 18.74
CA TYR A 16 0.14 14.94 19.15
C TYR A 16 -0.32 13.60 18.58
N GLY A 17 -1.59 13.24 18.84
CA GLY A 17 -2.18 12.01 18.35
C GLY A 17 -2.25 11.95 16.82
N LEU A 18 -2.59 13.05 16.15
CA LEU A 18 -2.62 13.13 14.68
C LEU A 18 -1.24 12.88 14.09
N VAL A 19 -0.21 13.57 14.59
CA VAL A 19 1.17 13.41 14.09
C VAL A 19 1.68 12.01 14.37
N ALA A 20 1.38 11.44 15.53
CA ALA A 20 1.74 10.06 15.85
C ALA A 20 1.11 9.07 14.85
N GLY A 21 -0.19 9.19 14.59
CA GLY A 21 -0.90 8.32 13.63
C GLY A 21 -0.41 8.48 12.19
N VAL A 22 -0.18 9.71 11.74
CA VAL A 22 0.37 10.01 10.40
C VAL A 22 1.78 9.44 10.28
N ALA A 23 2.66 9.72 11.24
CA ALA A 23 4.03 9.20 11.23
C ALA A 23 4.04 7.67 11.19
N PHE A 24 3.28 7.01 12.06
CA PHE A 24 3.16 5.56 12.07
C PHE A 24 2.75 5.02 10.70
N SER A 25 1.68 5.59 10.10
CA SER A 25 1.19 5.13 8.80
C SER A 25 2.17 5.38 7.64
N PHE A 26 2.92 6.50 7.68
CA PHE A 26 3.90 6.83 6.67
C PHE A 26 5.08 5.85 6.67
N PHE A 27 5.61 5.53 7.84
CA PHE A 27 6.72 4.58 7.95
C PHE A 27 6.29 3.13 7.74
N ALA A 28 5.08 2.76 8.14
CA ALA A 28 4.55 1.42 7.93
C ALA A 28 4.20 1.15 6.47
N TRP A 29 3.51 2.06 5.76
CA TRP A 29 3.01 1.79 4.39
C TRP A 29 3.39 2.87 3.36
N GLY A 30 3.74 4.08 3.78
CA GLY A 30 4.06 5.18 2.87
C GLY A 30 5.36 4.95 2.10
N LEU A 31 6.42 4.54 2.80
CA LEU A 31 7.71 4.18 2.16
C LEU A 31 7.57 2.99 1.21
N ASP A 32 6.75 2.00 1.59
CA ASP A 32 6.41 0.86 0.75
C ASP A 32 5.72 1.30 -0.54
N ALA A 33 4.69 2.15 -0.44
CA ALA A 33 3.96 2.66 -1.59
C ALA A 33 4.87 3.42 -2.57
N ILE A 34 5.81 4.24 -2.08
CA ILE A 34 6.78 4.94 -2.95
C ILE A 34 7.65 3.93 -3.71
N ARG A 35 8.15 2.91 -3.02
CA ARG A 35 8.99 1.87 -3.64
C ARG A 35 8.23 1.03 -4.65
N LEU A 36 6.96 0.69 -4.38
CA LEU A 36 6.09 -0.04 -5.30
C LEU A 36 5.71 0.81 -6.51
N ALA A 37 5.52 2.13 -6.33
CA ALA A 37 5.27 3.05 -7.44
C ALA A 37 6.45 3.12 -8.40
N ASN A 38 7.68 3.11 -7.87
CA ASN A 38 8.89 3.03 -8.68
C ASN A 38 9.06 1.68 -9.39
N ALA A 39 8.46 0.61 -8.86
CA ALA A 39 8.49 -0.74 -9.43
C ALA A 39 7.26 -1.05 -10.30
N HIS A 40 6.65 -0.02 -10.90
CA HIS A 40 5.54 -0.15 -11.86
C HIS A 40 4.34 -0.98 -11.37
N VAL A 41 4.05 -0.96 -10.06
CA VAL A 41 2.88 -1.66 -9.51
C VAL A 41 1.59 -0.92 -9.87
N ALA A 42 0.52 -1.65 -10.18
CA ALA A 42 -0.74 -1.05 -10.64
C ALA A 42 -1.39 -0.10 -9.62
N TYR A 43 -1.36 -0.44 -8.33
CA TYR A 43 -2.01 0.31 -7.25
C TYR A 43 -1.12 0.47 -6.01
N PRO A 44 -0.01 1.20 -6.10
CA PRO A 44 1.01 1.24 -5.05
C PRO A 44 0.50 1.89 -3.76
N PHE A 45 -0.44 2.83 -3.87
CA PHE A 45 -1.00 3.57 -2.73
C PHE A 45 -2.26 2.95 -2.12
N ALA A 46 -2.72 1.79 -2.63
CA ALA A 46 -3.98 1.18 -2.18
C ALA A 46 -3.99 0.92 -0.66
N LYS A 47 -2.86 0.47 -0.11
CA LYS A 47 -2.72 0.20 1.34
C LYS A 47 -2.48 1.47 2.16
N PHE A 48 -1.71 2.42 1.61
CA PHE A 48 -1.26 3.61 2.34
C PHE A 48 -2.38 4.61 2.62
N VAL A 49 -3.23 4.94 1.63
CA VAL A 49 -4.30 5.93 1.79
C VAL A 49 -5.28 5.57 2.91
N PRO A 50 -5.89 4.37 2.97
CA PRO A 50 -6.79 4.02 4.06
C PRO A 50 -6.06 3.97 5.41
N ALA A 51 -4.81 3.49 5.45
CA ALA A 51 -4.03 3.49 6.68
C ALA A 51 -3.80 4.91 7.22
N LEU A 52 -3.43 5.86 6.35
CA LEU A 52 -3.20 7.25 6.71
C LEU A 52 -4.46 7.89 7.29
N ILE A 53 -5.62 7.67 6.66
CA ILE A 53 -6.90 8.20 7.10
C ILE A 53 -7.28 7.60 8.47
N LEU A 54 -7.23 6.28 8.61
CA LEU A 54 -7.64 5.60 9.84
C LEU A 54 -6.70 5.91 11.01
N CYS A 55 -5.40 5.77 10.82
CA CYS A 55 -4.40 6.05 11.86
C CYS A 55 -4.39 7.53 12.25
N GLY A 56 -4.51 8.44 11.29
CA GLY A 56 -4.56 9.88 11.55
C GLY A 56 -5.80 10.28 12.37
N LEU A 57 -6.99 9.82 11.96
CA LEU A 57 -8.24 10.15 12.66
C LEU A 57 -8.32 9.53 14.05
N VAL A 58 -7.99 8.24 14.18
CA VAL A 58 -8.03 7.54 15.47
C VAL A 58 -6.93 8.07 16.40
N GLY A 59 -5.73 8.30 15.88
CA GLY A 59 -4.64 8.91 16.63
C GLY A 59 -5.05 10.28 17.18
N ALA A 60 -5.60 11.16 16.34
CA ALA A 60 -6.09 12.48 16.76
C ALA A 60 -7.15 12.38 17.86
N ALA A 61 -8.10 11.45 17.72
CA ALA A 61 -9.14 11.22 18.72
C ALA A 61 -8.56 10.72 20.05
N ILE A 62 -7.60 9.80 20.00
CA ILE A 62 -6.94 9.23 21.18
C ILE A 62 -6.12 10.29 21.91
N GLY A 63 -5.29 11.07 21.20
CA GLY A 63 -4.50 12.12 21.84
C GLY A 63 -5.37 13.23 22.45
N TRP A 64 -6.44 13.62 21.77
CA TRP A 64 -7.43 14.54 22.33
C TRP A 64 -8.10 13.98 23.60
N LEU A 65 -8.52 12.71 23.58
CA LEU A 65 -9.22 12.08 24.68
C LEU A 65 -8.31 11.82 25.88
N THR A 66 -7.05 11.45 25.65
CA THR A 66 -6.03 11.29 26.69
C THR A 66 -5.86 12.58 27.50
N ILE A 67 -5.64 13.70 26.82
CA ILE A 67 -5.47 15.01 27.48
C ILE A 67 -6.76 15.43 28.19
N ARG A 68 -7.94 15.16 27.60
CA ARG A 68 -9.23 15.50 28.20
C ARG A 68 -9.52 14.71 29.47
N LEU A 69 -9.17 13.43 29.51
CA LEU A 69 -9.42 12.57 30.68
C LEU A 69 -8.40 12.79 31.78
N ASN A 70 -7.13 13.08 31.43
CA ASN A 70 -6.03 13.35 32.37
C ASN A 70 -5.86 12.27 33.46
N ARG A 71 -6.16 11.00 33.13
CA ARG A 71 -5.99 9.85 34.02
C ARG A 71 -5.02 8.87 33.38
N TRP A 72 -3.92 8.57 34.06
CA TRP A 72 -2.83 7.75 33.52
C TRP A 72 -3.30 6.38 33.00
N TYR A 73 -4.24 5.73 33.68
CA TYR A 73 -4.75 4.42 33.27
C TYR A 73 -5.62 4.52 32.00
N MET A 74 -6.30 5.64 31.77
CA MET A 74 -7.05 5.88 30.53
C MET A 74 -6.08 6.08 29.36
N THR A 75 -4.97 6.79 29.58
CA THR A 75 -3.89 6.92 28.58
C THR A 75 -3.42 5.53 28.14
N VAL A 76 -3.06 4.66 29.09
CA VAL A 76 -2.59 3.30 28.79
C VAL A 76 -3.63 2.52 27.98
N ILE A 77 -4.90 2.53 28.39
CA ILE A 77 -5.98 1.82 27.70
C ILE A 77 -6.16 2.35 26.27
N LEU A 78 -6.22 3.67 26.09
CA LEU A 78 -6.45 4.28 24.78
C LEU A 78 -5.29 3.99 23.81
N TRP A 79 -4.05 4.13 24.26
CA TRP A 79 -2.88 3.84 23.43
C TRP A 79 -2.72 2.34 23.15
N LEU A 80 -3.16 1.46 24.06
CA LEU A 80 -3.22 0.02 23.79
C LEU A 80 -4.29 -0.31 22.73
N VAL A 81 -5.45 0.34 22.78
CA VAL A 81 -6.46 0.22 21.71
C VAL A 81 -5.89 0.70 20.37
N PHE A 82 -5.10 1.78 20.36
CA PHE A 82 -4.41 2.23 19.14
C PHE A 82 -3.42 1.18 18.61
N ALA A 83 -2.68 0.52 19.50
CA ALA A 83 -1.75 -0.54 19.13
C ALA A 83 -2.46 -1.75 18.52
N VAL A 84 -3.58 -2.17 19.13
CA VAL A 84 -4.42 -3.25 18.59
C VAL A 84 -4.93 -2.88 17.19
N LEU A 85 -5.38 -1.63 16.99
CA LEU A 85 -5.78 -1.14 15.67
C LEU A 85 -4.60 -1.19 14.68
N GLY A 86 -3.42 -0.72 15.08
CA GLY A 86 -2.22 -0.72 14.22
C GLY A 86 -1.82 -2.12 13.77
N VAL A 87 -1.82 -3.10 14.69
CA VAL A 87 -1.51 -4.51 14.40
C VAL A 87 -2.61 -5.15 13.55
N TRP A 88 -3.88 -4.82 13.81
CA TRP A 88 -4.98 -5.28 12.98
C TRP A 88 -4.85 -4.76 11.54
N LEU A 89 -4.60 -3.46 11.34
CA LEU A 89 -4.40 -2.85 10.03
C LEU A 89 -3.18 -3.43 9.29
N MET A 90 -2.09 -3.71 10.00
CA MET A 90 -0.88 -4.35 9.46
C MET A 90 -1.17 -5.67 8.75
N LEU A 91 -2.11 -6.47 9.26
CA LEU A 91 -2.47 -7.75 8.65
C LEU A 91 -3.63 -7.62 7.67
N TRP A 92 -4.62 -6.82 8.03
CA TRP A 92 -5.85 -6.68 7.26
C TRP A 92 -5.62 -5.97 5.93
N LEU A 93 -4.80 -4.90 5.89
CA LEU A 93 -4.59 -4.10 4.68
C LEU A 93 -3.91 -4.89 3.54
N PRO A 94 -2.79 -5.61 3.78
CA PRO A 94 -2.09 -6.31 2.70
C PRO A 94 -2.82 -7.56 2.21
N ILE A 95 -3.57 -8.25 3.09
CA ILE A 95 -4.15 -9.56 2.81
C ILE A 95 -5.60 -9.42 2.34
N GLU A 96 -6.48 -8.92 3.20
CA GLU A 96 -7.92 -8.92 2.94
C GLU A 96 -8.33 -7.71 2.11
N PHE A 97 -7.93 -6.51 2.54
CA PHE A 97 -8.34 -5.28 1.86
C PHE A 97 -7.78 -5.20 0.44
N SER A 98 -6.50 -5.57 0.25
CA SER A 98 -5.88 -5.54 -1.09
C SER A 98 -6.59 -6.51 -2.04
N ALA A 99 -6.94 -7.71 -1.57
CA ALA A 99 -7.70 -8.69 -2.36
C ALA A 99 -9.07 -8.18 -2.78
N GLU A 100 -9.83 -7.68 -1.81
CA GLU A 100 -11.16 -7.15 -2.05
C GLU A 100 -11.11 -5.93 -2.97
N PHE A 101 -10.17 -5.02 -2.72
CA PHE A 101 -9.97 -3.83 -3.55
C PHE A 101 -9.66 -4.21 -4.99
N LEU A 102 -8.70 -5.10 -5.23
CA LEU A 102 -8.34 -5.55 -6.59
C LEU A 102 -9.50 -6.28 -7.27
N SER A 103 -10.23 -7.13 -6.56
CA SER A 103 -11.40 -7.85 -7.11
C SER A 103 -12.51 -6.91 -7.57
N ARG A 104 -12.66 -5.75 -6.93
CA ARG A 104 -13.64 -4.72 -7.33
C ARG A 104 -13.16 -3.86 -8.50
N GLN A 105 -11.85 -3.65 -8.62
CA GLN A 105 -11.29 -2.84 -9.72
C GLN A 105 -11.31 -3.58 -11.06
N SER A 106 -11.13 -4.90 -11.07
CA SER A 106 -11.30 -5.67 -12.31
C SER A 106 -11.88 -7.07 -12.06
N PRO A 107 -12.83 -7.53 -12.90
CA PRO A 107 -13.38 -8.88 -12.81
C PRO A 107 -12.35 -9.96 -13.13
N ILE A 108 -11.26 -9.60 -13.84
CA ILE A 108 -10.14 -10.49 -14.16
C ILE A 108 -9.42 -10.91 -12.88
N PHE A 109 -9.16 -9.97 -11.98
CA PHE A 109 -8.50 -10.26 -10.72
C PHE A 109 -9.37 -11.15 -9.82
N ALA A 110 -10.68 -10.92 -9.78
CA ALA A 110 -11.59 -11.67 -8.93
C ALA A 110 -11.55 -13.21 -9.14
N GLN A 111 -11.28 -13.67 -10.36
CA GLN A 111 -11.21 -15.10 -10.69
C GLN A 111 -9.84 -15.73 -10.45
N ARG A 112 -8.78 -14.92 -10.30
CA ARG A 112 -7.39 -15.36 -10.24
C ARG A 112 -6.73 -15.08 -8.89
N ILE A 113 -7.34 -14.23 -8.06
CA ILE A 113 -6.84 -13.94 -6.73
C ILE A 113 -7.04 -15.16 -5.84
N ALA A 114 -5.93 -15.78 -5.44
CA ALA A 114 -5.91 -16.86 -4.48
C ALA A 114 -4.93 -16.49 -3.36
N TYR A 115 -5.42 -15.81 -2.33
CA TYR A 115 -4.66 -15.60 -1.10
C TYR A 115 -5.07 -16.67 -0.10
N PRO A 116 -4.26 -17.73 0.09
CA PRO A 116 -4.51 -18.69 1.15
C PRO A 116 -4.40 -17.99 2.50
N MET A 117 -5.08 -18.55 3.50
CA MET A 117 -4.86 -18.09 4.87
C MET A 117 -3.39 -18.34 5.25
N ILE A 118 -2.73 -17.29 5.72
CA ILE A 118 -1.34 -17.37 6.15
C ILE A 118 -1.28 -18.20 7.43
N ASN A 119 -0.53 -19.30 7.42
CA ASN A 119 -0.27 -20.05 8.64
C ASN A 119 0.55 -19.19 9.61
N GLY A 120 0.17 -19.15 10.90
CA GLY A 120 0.89 -18.38 11.90
C GLY A 120 0.51 -16.89 11.99
N VAL A 121 -0.68 -16.49 11.52
CA VAL A 121 -1.20 -15.11 11.74
C VAL A 121 -1.08 -14.69 13.20
N ASP A 122 -1.34 -15.60 14.14
CA ASP A 122 -1.26 -15.30 15.58
C ASP A 122 0.17 -14.98 16.03
N GLN A 123 1.19 -15.60 15.43
CA GLN A 123 2.59 -15.25 15.71
C GLN A 123 2.89 -13.81 15.26
N PHE A 124 2.44 -13.42 14.06
CA PHE A 124 2.58 -12.04 13.58
C PHE A 124 1.81 -11.05 14.46
N ARG A 125 0.62 -11.41 14.95
CA ARG A 125 -0.14 -10.58 15.90
C ARG A 125 0.61 -10.38 17.21
N ILE A 126 1.16 -11.44 17.79
CA ILE A 126 1.89 -11.36 19.06
C ILE A 126 3.17 -10.53 18.91
N ILE A 127 3.97 -10.80 17.88
CA ILE A 127 5.21 -10.06 17.63
C ILE A 127 4.88 -8.59 17.29
N GLY A 128 3.86 -8.36 16.45
CA GLY A 128 3.39 -7.02 16.11
C GLY A 128 2.91 -6.26 17.34
N MET A 129 2.15 -6.90 18.24
CA MET A 129 1.72 -6.29 19.51
C MET A 129 2.90 -5.98 20.42
N LEU A 130 3.92 -6.82 20.46
CA LEU A 130 5.13 -6.54 21.24
C LEU A 130 5.86 -5.32 20.68
N VAL A 131 6.16 -5.30 19.38
CA VAL A 131 6.93 -4.22 18.73
C VAL A 131 6.15 -2.91 18.72
N VAL A 132 4.93 -2.91 18.19
CA VAL A 132 4.10 -1.71 18.05
C VAL A 132 3.52 -1.29 19.39
N GLY A 133 3.03 -2.23 20.20
CA GLY A 133 2.37 -1.93 21.47
C GLY A 133 3.32 -1.32 22.49
N VAL A 134 4.55 -1.82 22.64
CA VAL A 134 5.53 -1.22 23.55
C VAL A 134 5.85 0.22 23.14
N LEU A 135 6.09 0.48 21.87
CA LEU A 135 6.41 1.83 21.37
C LEU A 135 5.21 2.79 21.49
N MET A 136 3.99 2.32 21.24
CA MET A 136 2.78 3.12 21.44
C MET A 136 2.50 3.44 22.90
N LEU A 137 2.77 2.49 23.83
CA LEU A 137 2.65 2.75 25.26
C LEU A 137 3.69 3.76 25.75
N ILE A 138 4.93 3.70 25.26
CA ILE A 138 5.96 4.71 25.56
C ILE A 138 5.50 6.07 25.04
N CYS A 139 5.03 6.14 23.79
CA CYS A 139 4.52 7.36 23.18
C CYS A 139 3.34 7.96 23.96
N GLY A 140 2.40 7.13 24.42
CA GLY A 140 1.29 7.58 25.25
C GLY A 140 1.71 8.04 26.64
N SER A 141 2.67 7.35 27.26
CA SER A 141 3.13 7.67 28.62
C SER A 141 3.82 9.04 28.70
N ILE A 142 4.48 9.46 27.62
CA ILE A 142 5.16 10.76 27.55
C ILE A 142 4.26 11.89 27.02
N GLU A 143 3.08 11.57 26.49
CA GLU A 143 2.17 12.52 25.84
C GLU A 143 1.88 13.74 26.72
N SER A 144 1.41 13.53 27.96
CA SER A 144 1.05 14.61 28.86
C SER A 144 2.23 15.56 29.13
N THR A 145 3.42 14.99 29.34
CA THR A 145 4.66 15.76 29.58
C THR A 145 5.05 16.58 28.36
N VAL A 146 5.00 15.99 27.17
CA VAL A 146 5.34 16.68 25.92
C VAL A 146 4.33 17.79 25.62
N VAL A 147 3.04 17.54 25.82
CA VAL A 147 1.98 18.55 25.62
C VAL A 147 2.12 19.72 26.60
N GLU A 148 2.45 19.45 27.87
CA GLU A 148 2.69 20.50 28.87
C GLU A 148 3.96 21.31 28.57
N HIS A 149 5.02 20.66 28.11
CA HIS A 149 6.21 21.34 27.62
C HIS A 149 5.91 22.20 26.39
N ALA A 150 5.08 21.70 25.47
CA ALA A 150 4.68 22.44 24.28
C ALA A 150 3.75 23.63 24.59
N LEU A 151 3.07 23.60 25.73
CA LEU A 151 2.19 24.68 26.18
C LEU A 151 2.97 25.83 26.82
N SER A 152 4.08 25.52 27.52
CA SER A 152 4.96 26.50 28.17
C SER A 152 5.96 27.16 27.23
N THR A 153 6.31 26.48 26.14
CA THR A 153 7.14 27.04 25.07
C THR A 153 6.26 27.74 24.01
N ALA A 154 6.75 28.82 23.41
CA ALA A 154 6.00 29.57 22.41
C ALA A 154 5.79 28.76 21.11
N ASN A 155 6.69 28.88 20.14
CA ASN A 155 6.59 28.18 18.85
C ASN A 155 7.39 26.86 18.82
N GLY A 156 8.34 26.67 19.74
CA GLY A 156 9.20 25.47 19.77
C GLY A 156 8.46 24.19 20.18
N GLY A 157 7.36 24.31 20.92
CA GLY A 157 6.61 23.17 21.45
C GLY A 157 6.07 22.21 20.38
N VAL A 158 5.59 22.75 19.27
CA VAL A 158 5.06 21.94 18.16
C VAL A 158 6.16 21.12 17.49
N ILE A 159 7.36 21.69 17.35
CA ILE A 159 8.51 20.99 16.76
C ILE A 159 8.89 19.79 17.65
N THR A 160 8.91 19.97 18.97
CA THR A 160 9.18 18.88 19.92
C THR A 160 8.18 17.74 19.78
N ILE A 161 6.87 18.06 19.67
CA ILE A 161 5.82 17.05 19.41
C ILE A 161 6.14 16.27 18.14
N VAL A 162 6.41 16.97 17.04
CA VAL A 162 6.67 16.34 15.73
C VAL A 162 7.89 15.43 15.80
N LEU A 163 9.01 15.91 16.36
CA LEU A 163 10.25 15.14 16.44
C LEU A 163 10.07 13.86 17.25
N ILE A 164 9.45 13.95 18.43
CA ILE A 164 9.25 12.79 19.32
C ILE A 164 8.31 11.77 18.67
N CYS A 165 7.17 12.24 18.12
CA CYS A 165 6.20 11.37 17.47
C CYS A 165 6.81 10.68 16.25
N VAL A 166 7.49 11.43 15.38
CA VAL A 166 8.16 10.89 14.18
C VAL A 166 9.22 9.86 14.56
N LEU A 167 10.01 10.11 15.61
CA LEU A 167 11.03 9.17 16.05
C LEU A 167 10.41 7.86 16.56
N LEU A 168 9.49 7.93 17.53
CA LEU A 168 8.92 6.73 18.15
C LEU A 168 8.01 5.95 17.19
N MET A 169 7.14 6.66 16.48
CA MET A 169 6.22 6.04 15.53
C MET A 169 6.92 5.64 14.24
N GLY A 170 8.04 6.28 13.90
CA GLY A 170 8.89 5.85 12.79
C GLY A 170 9.53 4.50 13.05
N ILE A 171 10.07 4.28 14.26
CA ILE A 171 10.62 2.96 14.64
C ILE A 171 9.51 1.90 14.62
N ALA A 172 8.33 2.22 15.16
CA ALA A 172 7.20 1.28 15.16
C ALA A 172 6.73 0.95 13.73
N GLY A 173 6.61 1.97 12.87
CA GLY A 173 6.19 1.81 11.48
C GLY A 173 7.22 1.05 10.65
N LEU A 174 8.51 1.32 10.80
CA LEU A 174 9.58 0.56 10.13
C LEU A 174 9.59 -0.92 10.56
N GLY A 175 9.30 -1.20 11.83
CA GLY A 175 9.12 -2.58 12.29
C GLY A 175 7.98 -3.30 11.56
N VAL A 176 6.87 -2.61 11.32
CA VAL A 176 5.75 -3.14 10.51
C VAL A 176 6.17 -3.35 9.04
N ASP A 177 6.89 -2.40 8.46
CA ASP A 177 7.38 -2.50 7.07
C ASP A 177 8.29 -3.72 6.88
N ASP A 178 9.27 -3.89 7.76
CA ASP A 178 10.22 -5.00 7.69
C ASP A 178 9.56 -6.37 7.91
N MET A 179 8.56 -6.44 8.80
CA MET A 179 7.88 -7.69 9.12
C MET A 179 6.91 -8.16 8.04
N ILE A 180 6.18 -7.24 7.41
CA ILE A 180 5.05 -7.59 6.53
C ILE A 180 5.26 -7.09 5.10
N ASN A 181 5.53 -5.81 4.91
CA ASN A 181 5.49 -5.23 3.56
C ASN A 181 6.71 -5.62 2.73
N LYS A 182 7.90 -5.64 3.35
CA LYS A 182 9.16 -5.98 2.70
C LYS A 182 9.15 -7.37 2.02
N PRO A 183 8.69 -8.46 2.67
CA PRO A 183 8.53 -9.76 2.01
C PRO A 183 7.68 -9.77 0.74
N PHE A 184 6.69 -8.88 0.62
CA PHE A 184 5.87 -8.76 -0.60
C PHE A 184 6.48 -7.80 -1.62
N ARG A 185 7.20 -6.78 -1.15
CA ARG A 185 7.78 -5.73 -2.00
C ARG A 185 9.04 -6.20 -2.73
N GLU A 186 9.98 -6.84 -2.05
CA GLU A 186 11.27 -7.21 -2.66
C GLU A 186 11.12 -8.09 -3.91
N PRO A 187 10.25 -9.12 -3.93
CA PRO A 187 10.05 -9.96 -5.12
C PRO A 187 9.53 -9.18 -6.33
N VAL A 188 8.67 -8.19 -6.11
CA VAL A 188 8.19 -7.29 -7.18
C VAL A 188 9.33 -6.45 -7.71
N GLN A 189 10.16 -5.89 -6.83
CA GLN A 189 11.29 -5.06 -7.25
C GLN A 189 12.32 -5.87 -8.04
N VAL A 190 12.60 -7.11 -7.63
CA VAL A 190 13.51 -8.00 -8.37
C VAL A 190 12.93 -8.37 -9.75
N LEU A 191 11.62 -8.58 -9.84
CA LEU A 191 10.95 -8.84 -11.11
C LEU A 191 11.01 -7.61 -12.04
N ASP A 192 10.78 -6.41 -11.50
CA ASP A 192 10.86 -5.16 -12.25
C ASP A 192 12.30 -4.90 -12.76
N ASP A 193 13.30 -5.11 -11.90
CA ASP A 193 14.73 -5.04 -12.24
C ASP A 193 15.11 -6.06 -13.32
N LEU A 194 14.50 -7.26 -13.32
CA LEU A 194 14.70 -8.27 -14.35
C LEU A 194 14.16 -7.78 -15.70
N PHE A 195 12.96 -7.19 -15.72
CA PHE A 195 12.42 -6.62 -16.95
C PHE A 195 13.30 -5.50 -17.50
N ASP A 196 13.75 -4.57 -16.67
CA ASP A 196 14.66 -3.50 -17.10
C ASP A 196 15.99 -4.06 -17.62
N PHE A 197 16.53 -5.09 -16.97
CA PHE A 197 17.74 -5.75 -17.41
C PHE A 197 17.55 -6.45 -18.76
N ALA A 198 16.43 -7.14 -18.97
CA ALA A 198 16.10 -7.81 -20.23
C ALA A 198 15.94 -6.80 -21.38
N ILE A 199 15.23 -5.69 -21.14
CA ILE A 199 15.06 -4.60 -22.12
C ILE A 199 16.42 -3.98 -22.49
N ALA A 200 17.26 -3.67 -21.50
CA ALA A 200 18.56 -3.03 -21.73
C ALA A 200 19.55 -3.93 -22.51
N ASN A 201 19.36 -5.25 -22.46
CA ASN A 201 20.22 -6.24 -23.11
C ASN A 201 19.54 -6.94 -24.29
N HIS A 202 18.40 -6.44 -24.75
CA HIS A 202 17.72 -6.99 -25.91
C HIS A 202 18.65 -7.04 -27.14
N GLY A 203 18.77 -8.21 -27.76
CA GLY A 203 19.63 -8.44 -28.93
C GLY A 203 21.14 -8.38 -28.68
N LYS A 204 21.59 -8.30 -27.42
CA LYS A 204 23.00 -8.35 -27.05
C LYS A 204 23.37 -9.71 -26.49
N GLU A 205 24.58 -10.19 -26.79
CA GLU A 205 25.12 -11.37 -26.12
C GLU A 205 25.44 -11.01 -24.65
N VAL A 206 24.67 -11.58 -23.73
CA VAL A 206 24.91 -11.46 -22.29
C VAL A 206 25.77 -12.64 -21.84
N ASP A 207 26.78 -12.38 -21.02
CA ASP A 207 27.58 -13.45 -20.43
C ASP A 207 26.69 -14.45 -19.67
N ILE A 208 26.95 -15.74 -19.84
CA ILE A 208 26.12 -16.83 -19.28
C ILE A 208 26.07 -16.74 -17.75
N THR A 209 27.15 -16.32 -17.09
CA THR A 209 27.16 -16.19 -15.63
C THR A 209 26.27 -15.05 -15.16
N LEU A 210 26.27 -13.94 -15.89
CA LEU A 210 25.42 -12.79 -15.62
C LEU A 210 23.94 -13.11 -15.91
N ALA A 211 23.64 -13.77 -17.03
CA ALA A 211 22.30 -14.18 -17.40
C ALA A 211 21.68 -15.13 -16.36
N ARG A 212 22.46 -16.11 -15.87
CA ARG A 212 22.03 -17.02 -14.79
C ARG A 212 21.80 -16.29 -13.48
N LYS A 213 22.71 -15.39 -13.09
CA LYS A 213 22.58 -14.59 -11.86
C LYS A 213 21.33 -13.70 -11.87
N LYS A 214 20.95 -13.20 -13.06
CA LYS A 214 19.77 -12.37 -13.26
C LYS A 214 18.50 -13.16 -13.56
N HIS A 215 18.58 -14.49 -13.68
CA HIS A 215 17.44 -15.33 -14.07
C HIS A 215 16.80 -14.90 -15.40
N LEU A 216 17.61 -14.51 -16.38
CA LEU A 216 17.12 -14.01 -17.67
C LEU A 216 16.25 -15.03 -18.44
N SER A 217 16.47 -16.32 -18.20
CA SER A 217 15.65 -17.40 -18.78
C SER A 217 14.19 -17.34 -18.33
N ALA A 218 13.88 -16.71 -17.19
CA ALA A 218 12.51 -16.61 -16.70
C ALA A 218 11.62 -15.72 -17.58
N VAL A 219 12.19 -14.91 -18.47
CA VAL A 219 11.46 -13.98 -19.35
C VAL A 219 11.70 -14.23 -20.84
N GLU A 220 12.35 -15.34 -21.19
CA GLU A 220 12.74 -15.66 -22.57
C GLU A 220 11.52 -15.65 -23.51
N ASP A 221 10.42 -16.30 -23.07
CA ASP A 221 9.18 -16.45 -23.84
C ASP A 221 8.37 -15.16 -24.03
N ILE A 222 8.70 -14.09 -23.29
CA ILE A 222 7.97 -12.81 -23.33
C ILE A 222 8.85 -11.64 -23.79
N THR A 223 10.06 -11.91 -24.26
CA THR A 223 11.07 -10.89 -24.58
C THR A 223 10.54 -9.81 -25.52
N ASP A 224 9.76 -10.19 -26.53
CA ASP A 224 9.17 -9.25 -27.50
C ASP A 224 8.13 -8.31 -26.87
N LEU A 225 7.42 -8.78 -25.84
CA LEU A 225 6.40 -8.00 -25.13
C LEU A 225 7.03 -6.95 -24.20
N LEU A 226 8.23 -7.22 -23.69
CA LEU A 226 8.96 -6.30 -22.83
C LEU A 226 9.35 -4.99 -23.56
N LEU A 227 9.43 -5.02 -24.89
CA LEU A 227 9.74 -3.85 -25.71
C LEU A 227 8.55 -2.87 -25.84
N VAL A 228 7.34 -3.30 -25.46
CA VAL A 228 6.18 -2.41 -25.42
C VAL A 228 6.28 -1.56 -24.16
N ASP A 229 6.45 -0.24 -24.36
CA ASP A 229 6.53 0.71 -23.26
C ASP A 229 5.30 0.61 -22.36
N GLY A 230 5.52 0.57 -21.04
CA GLY A 230 4.46 0.55 -20.04
C GLY A 230 4.07 -0.86 -19.59
N ARG A 231 4.44 -1.18 -18.35
CA ARG A 231 4.03 -2.41 -17.66
C ARG A 231 3.31 -2.08 -16.36
N ARG A 232 2.38 -2.93 -15.95
CA ARG A 232 1.75 -2.83 -14.63
C ARG A 232 1.79 -4.17 -13.92
N ILE A 233 2.48 -4.23 -12.79
CA ILE A 233 2.65 -5.45 -12.01
C ILE A 233 1.59 -5.50 -10.90
N THR A 234 0.88 -6.62 -10.78
CA THR A 234 -0.14 -6.84 -9.75
C THR A 234 0.11 -8.17 -9.06
N LEU A 235 0.22 -8.20 -7.73
CA LEU A 235 0.28 -9.44 -6.96
C LEU A 235 -1.09 -10.13 -7.01
N ILE A 236 -1.16 -11.37 -7.48
CA ILE A 236 -2.42 -12.13 -7.59
C ILE A 236 -2.46 -13.37 -6.67
N GLY A 237 -1.31 -13.87 -6.24
CA GLY A 237 -1.25 -15.07 -5.41
C GLY A 237 0.01 -15.11 -4.55
N PHE A 238 -0.09 -15.80 -3.42
CA PHE A 238 1.04 -16.03 -2.52
C PHE A 238 0.89 -17.39 -1.86
N ASP A 239 1.90 -18.24 -1.91
CA ASP A 239 1.99 -19.47 -1.11
C ASP A 239 3.04 -19.29 0.00
N PRO A 240 2.62 -19.17 1.28
CA PRO A 240 3.55 -19.03 2.40
C PRO A 240 4.40 -20.26 2.66
N MET A 241 3.96 -21.46 2.28
CA MET A 241 4.72 -22.70 2.53
C MET A 241 5.91 -22.81 1.57
N LEU A 242 5.72 -22.36 0.32
CA LEU A 242 6.75 -22.39 -0.72
C LEU A 242 7.52 -21.07 -0.84
N GLY A 243 7.05 -19.99 -0.22
CA GLY A 243 7.59 -18.65 -0.44
C GLY A 243 7.35 -18.18 -1.89
N GLN A 244 6.31 -18.71 -2.54
CA GLN A 244 5.97 -18.43 -3.92
C GLN A 244 5.05 -17.22 -4.00
N LEU A 245 5.32 -16.30 -4.91
CA LEU A 245 4.47 -15.15 -5.21
C LEU A 245 4.18 -15.12 -6.71
N ASP A 246 2.90 -15.03 -7.03
CA ASP A 246 2.40 -14.96 -8.40
C ASP A 246 2.00 -13.52 -8.71
N PHE A 247 2.58 -12.99 -9.78
CA PHE A 247 2.33 -11.67 -10.31
C PHE A 247 1.63 -11.75 -11.66
N LEU A 248 0.65 -10.88 -11.86
CA LEU A 248 0.05 -10.63 -13.15
C LEU A 248 0.57 -9.30 -13.69
N VAL A 249 1.22 -9.36 -14.85
CA VAL A 249 1.82 -8.23 -15.52
C VAL A 249 0.99 -7.90 -16.75
N ASP A 250 0.56 -6.65 -16.84
CA ASP A 250 -0.16 -6.10 -18.00
C ASP A 250 0.81 -5.37 -18.93
N PHE A 251 0.96 -5.87 -20.15
CA PHE A 251 1.63 -5.21 -21.26
C PHE A 251 0.58 -4.72 -22.26
N HIS A 252 -0.08 -3.61 -21.93
CA HIS A 252 -1.07 -2.96 -22.80
C HIS A 252 -2.21 -3.88 -23.30
N GLY A 253 -2.74 -4.74 -22.41
CA GLY A 253 -3.80 -5.69 -22.71
C GLY A 253 -3.32 -7.12 -22.96
N THR A 254 -2.00 -7.33 -23.04
CA THR A 254 -1.41 -8.67 -23.03
C THR A 254 -1.01 -9.03 -21.61
N TRP A 255 -1.56 -10.13 -21.09
CA TRP A 255 -1.36 -10.52 -19.71
C TRP A 255 -0.35 -11.66 -19.60
N VAL A 256 0.64 -11.45 -18.73
CA VAL A 256 1.67 -12.43 -18.40
C VAL A 256 1.60 -12.75 -16.92
N ARG A 257 1.63 -14.04 -16.58
CA ARG A 257 1.77 -14.49 -15.19
C ARG A 257 3.23 -14.81 -14.93
N CYS A 258 3.83 -14.07 -14.02
CA CYS A 258 5.19 -14.27 -13.55
C CYS A 258 5.20 -14.84 -12.14
N THR A 259 6.05 -15.84 -11.90
CA THR A 259 6.18 -16.51 -10.61
C THR A 259 7.55 -16.23 -10.02
N THR A 260 7.60 -15.88 -8.75
CA THR A 260 8.85 -15.76 -7.99
C THR A 260 8.83 -16.66 -6.78
N ILE A 261 9.99 -17.20 -6.40
CA ILE A 261 10.15 -18.01 -5.18
C ILE A 261 11.30 -17.39 -4.37
N TYR A 262 11.03 -16.92 -3.16
CA TYR A 262 12.01 -16.20 -2.32
C TYR A 262 12.75 -15.07 -3.07
N SER A 263 12.00 -14.20 -3.75
CA SER A 263 12.54 -13.10 -4.56
C SER A 263 13.39 -13.54 -5.77
N GLN A 264 13.31 -14.80 -6.20
CA GLN A 264 13.96 -15.27 -7.42
C GLN A 264 12.89 -15.51 -8.50
N PRO A 265 12.93 -14.76 -9.63
CA PRO A 265 12.06 -15.02 -10.77
C PRO A 265 12.31 -16.43 -11.31
N THR A 266 11.23 -17.18 -11.46
CA THR A 266 11.28 -18.58 -11.89
C THR A 266 10.79 -18.75 -13.31
N ASP A 267 9.63 -18.17 -13.64
CA ASP A 267 8.97 -18.34 -14.92
C ASP A 267 7.97 -17.21 -15.18
N CYS A 268 7.80 -16.83 -16.44
CA CYS A 268 6.80 -15.87 -16.91
C CYS A 268 6.09 -16.42 -18.15
N VAL A 269 4.82 -16.76 -17.98
CA VAL A 269 4.00 -17.39 -19.02
C VAL A 269 2.88 -16.48 -19.51
N LEU A 270 2.64 -16.50 -20.82
CA LEU A 270 1.49 -15.85 -21.45
C LEU A 270 0.19 -16.48 -20.96
N VAL A 271 -0.81 -15.65 -20.65
CA VAL A 271 -2.14 -16.12 -20.23
C VAL A 271 -3.12 -15.96 -21.39
N GLU A 272 -3.10 -16.91 -22.33
CA GLU A 272 -3.86 -16.86 -23.60
C GLU A 272 -5.37 -16.64 -23.43
N GLU A 273 -5.98 -17.18 -22.37
CA GLU A 273 -7.41 -16.99 -22.07
C GLU A 273 -7.80 -15.51 -21.90
N LEU A 274 -6.86 -14.66 -21.47
CA LEU A 274 -7.06 -13.23 -21.29
C LEU A 274 -6.73 -12.44 -22.55
N SER A 275 -5.70 -12.86 -23.30
CA SER A 275 -5.29 -12.26 -24.56
C SER A 275 -6.41 -12.31 -25.60
N HIS A 276 -7.09 -13.46 -25.74
CA HIS A 276 -8.15 -13.61 -26.74
C HIS A 276 -9.44 -12.84 -26.42
N LYS A 277 -9.87 -12.79 -25.15
CA LYS A 277 -11.14 -12.16 -24.76
C LYS A 277 -11.15 -10.64 -24.96
N TYR A 278 -9.98 -10.00 -24.85
CA TYR A 278 -9.81 -8.56 -25.11
C TYR A 278 -9.53 -8.26 -26.59
N TYR A 279 -8.81 -9.13 -27.30
CA TYR A 279 -8.55 -8.95 -28.73
C TYR A 279 -9.79 -9.21 -29.61
N SER A 280 -10.72 -10.05 -29.16
CA SER A 280 -12.00 -10.33 -29.86
C SER A 280 -13.14 -9.40 -29.48
N SER A 281 -12.97 -8.52 -28.49
CA SER A 281 -13.92 -7.45 -28.25
C SER A 281 -13.61 -6.36 -29.28
N PRO A 282 -14.53 -6.05 -30.23
CA PRO A 282 -14.31 -4.90 -31.09
C PRO A 282 -14.10 -3.69 -30.18
N VAL A 283 -12.98 -3.01 -30.35
CA VAL A 283 -12.75 -1.68 -29.79
C VAL A 283 -13.85 -0.79 -30.36
N GLU A 284 -15.01 -0.79 -29.70
CA GLU A 284 -15.98 0.27 -29.85
C GLU A 284 -15.24 1.48 -29.32
N LYS A 285 -14.76 2.29 -30.27
CA LYS A 285 -14.14 3.59 -30.01
C LYS A 285 -15.09 4.32 -29.07
N ALA A 286 -14.78 4.33 -27.78
CA ALA A 286 -15.28 5.34 -26.88
C ALA A 286 -14.69 6.64 -27.42
N GLU A 287 -15.47 7.31 -28.28
CA GLU A 287 -15.37 8.73 -28.49
C GLU A 287 -15.31 9.34 -27.10
N TYR A 288 -14.12 9.81 -26.74
CA TYR A 288 -13.96 10.79 -25.70
C TYR A 288 -14.82 11.98 -26.14
N LEU A 289 -16.06 12.01 -25.63
CA LEU A 289 -17.00 13.11 -25.77
C LEU A 289 -16.48 14.24 -24.89
N PHE A 290 -15.40 14.83 -25.40
CA PHE A 290 -14.82 16.07 -24.94
C PHE A 290 -15.89 17.14 -25.12
N TRP A 291 -16.11 17.88 -24.04
CA TRP A 291 -16.94 19.07 -23.97
C TRP A 291 -16.92 19.92 -25.26
N GLY A 292 -18.08 20.02 -25.90
CA GLY A 292 -18.33 20.89 -27.04
C GLY A 292 -19.81 21.28 -27.09
N ILE A 293 -20.15 22.31 -26.32
CA ILE A 293 -21.40 23.07 -26.45
C ILE A 293 -21.61 23.45 -27.93
N VAL A 294 -22.77 23.14 -28.54
CA VAL A 294 -23.55 24.01 -29.46
C VAL A 294 -24.89 23.32 -29.83
N ASN A 295 -25.97 23.83 -29.23
CA ASN A 295 -27.21 24.30 -29.87
C ASN A 295 -28.15 23.34 -30.68
N ARG A 296 -29.20 22.86 -29.99
CA ARG A 296 -30.65 23.09 -30.25
C ARG A 296 -31.11 23.41 -31.70
N ARG A 297 -31.80 22.45 -32.36
CA ARG A 297 -33.13 22.53 -33.03
C ARG A 297 -33.36 21.29 -33.93
N GLN A 298 -34.49 20.58 -33.77
CA GLN A 298 -35.66 20.56 -34.70
C GLN A 298 -35.29 19.88 -36.04
N SER A 299 -35.97 18.90 -36.62
CA SER A 299 -37.23 18.16 -36.41
C SER A 299 -37.30 17.13 -37.57
N ASP A 300 -38.36 16.32 -37.59
CA ASP A 300 -38.88 15.56 -38.74
C ASP A 300 -38.30 14.14 -38.92
N LEU A 301 -39.04 13.07 -38.61
CA LEU A 301 -40.27 12.49 -39.22
C LEU A 301 -39.92 11.42 -40.27
N VAL A 302 -40.37 10.19 -39.98
CA VAL A 302 -41.07 9.25 -40.89
C VAL A 302 -40.27 8.68 -42.07
N SER A 303 -40.05 7.37 -42.08
CA SER A 303 -40.91 6.45 -42.84
C SER A 303 -40.50 4.99 -42.65
N CYS A 304 -41.41 4.17 -42.13
CA CYS A 304 -41.45 2.72 -42.34
C CYS A 304 -42.23 2.45 -43.63
N GLY A 305 -41.75 1.54 -44.48
CA GLY A 305 -42.56 1.05 -45.59
C GLY A 305 -41.82 0.10 -46.52
N ILE A 306 -42.08 -1.20 -46.31
CA ILE A 306 -42.22 -2.32 -47.28
C ILE A 306 -41.07 -2.54 -48.27
#